data_AF-H9EYA8-F1
#
_entry.id   AF-H9EYA8-F1
#
_cell.length_a   1.000
_cell.length_b   1.000
_cell.length_c   1.000
_cell.angle_alpha   90.00
_cell.angle_beta   90.00
_cell.angle_gamma   90.00
#
_symmetry.space_group_name_H-M   'P 1'
#
loop_
_entity.id
_entity.type
_entity.pdbx_description
1 polymer ?
#
loop_
_entity_poly.entity_id
_entity_poly.type
_entity_poly.pdbx_seq_one_letter_code
_entity_poly.pdbx_strand_id
1 'polypeptide(L)'
;MAGPLWRTAAFVQRHRTGLLVGSCAGLFGVQMSYHLFPDPVVQWLYQYWAQGQPAPFPPQLQSLFQEVLQDIGVPSGHCYKPFTTFTFQPVSAGFPRLPAGAVVGIPASFLGDLVISPDHPRVIHGQRVDWRSPAGARLRAALTLSHEAQKFA
;
A
#
# COMPACT_ATOMS: atom_id res chain seq x y z
N MET A 1 -18.79 7.88 -54.42
CA MET A 1 -19.13 7.20 -53.17
C MET A 1 -18.28 7.78 -52.05
N ALA A 2 -18.88 8.29 -50.97
CA ALA A 2 -18.12 8.84 -49.84
C ALA A 2 -17.23 7.75 -49.23
N GLY A 3 -15.91 8.00 -49.22
CA GLY A 3 -14.93 7.05 -48.70
C GLY A 3 -15.12 6.77 -47.19
N PRO A 4 -14.55 5.67 -46.68
CA PRO A 4 -14.70 5.25 -45.28
C PRO A 4 -14.39 6.36 -44.26
N LEU A 5 -13.36 7.16 -44.54
CA LEU A 5 -12.89 8.27 -43.69
C LEU A 5 -13.90 9.42 -43.59
N TRP A 6 -14.69 9.68 -44.64
CA TRP A 6 -15.68 10.75 -44.59
C TRP A 6 -16.91 10.33 -43.78
N ARG A 7 -17.27 9.04 -43.84
CA ARG A 7 -18.35 8.47 -43.02
C ARG A 7 -18.00 8.46 -41.54
N THR A 8 -16.75 8.13 -41.18
CA THR A 8 -16.28 8.20 -39.79
C THR A 8 -16.22 9.64 -39.28
N ALA A 9 -15.74 10.58 -40.09
CA ALA A 9 -15.73 12.01 -39.71
C ALA A 9 -17.15 12.56 -39.49
N ALA A 10 -18.11 12.23 -40.37
CA ALA A 10 -19.51 12.64 -40.22
C ALA A 10 -20.16 12.01 -38.98
N PHE A 11 -19.86 10.76 -38.68
CA PHE A 11 -20.30 10.07 -37.48
C PHE A 11 -19.75 10.74 -36.21
N VAL A 12 -18.45 11.01 -36.16
CA VAL A 12 -17.80 11.69 -35.03
C VAL A 12 -18.39 13.08 -34.80
N GLN A 13 -18.63 13.85 -35.87
CA GLN A 13 -19.27 15.17 -35.77
C GLN A 13 -20.71 15.07 -35.24
N ARG A 14 -21.50 14.10 -35.73
CA ARG A 14 -22.88 13.89 -35.30
C ARG A 14 -23.00 13.44 -33.85
N HIS A 15 -22.06 12.63 -33.36
CA HIS A 15 -22.09 12.04 -32.03
C HIS A 15 -21.02 12.60 -31.07
N ARG A 16 -20.45 13.77 -31.37
CA ARG A 16 -19.28 14.33 -30.65
C ARG A 16 -19.43 14.33 -29.13
N THR A 17 -20.59 14.74 -28.63
CA THR A 17 -20.84 14.85 -27.18
C THR A 17 -20.95 13.46 -26.55
N GLY A 18 -21.63 12.53 -27.22
CA GLY A 18 -21.76 11.15 -26.74
C GLY A 18 -20.43 10.42 -26.72
N LEU A 19 -19.60 10.63 -27.75
CA LEU A 19 -18.23 10.10 -27.79
C LEU A 19 -17.37 10.68 -26.67
N LEU A 20 -17.41 12.00 -26.46
CA LEU A 20 -16.63 12.65 -25.42
C LEU A 20 -17.05 12.19 -24.02
N VAL A 21 -18.35 12.17 -23.72
CA VAL A 21 -18.88 11.69 -22.44
C VAL A 21 -18.54 10.22 -22.24
N GLY A 22 -18.71 9.39 -23.27
CA GLY A 22 -18.35 7.97 -23.23
C GLY A 22 -16.86 7.75 -22.96
N SER A 23 -15.98 8.49 -23.63
CA SER A 23 -14.53 8.42 -23.40
C SER A 23 -14.14 8.88 -22.01
N CYS A 24 -14.69 10.00 -21.52
CA CYS A 24 -14.42 10.50 -20.16
C CYS A 24 -14.92 9.52 -19.10
N ALA A 25 -16.15 9.02 -19.23
CA ALA A 25 -16.71 8.03 -18.31
C ALA A 25 -15.93 6.71 -18.34
N GLY A 26 -15.48 6.28 -19.52
CA GLY A 26 -14.64 5.10 -19.68
C GLY A 26 -13.28 5.25 -18.99
N LEU A 27 -12.56 6.35 -19.24
CA LEU A 27 -11.28 6.64 -18.58
C LEU A 27 -11.44 6.75 -17.06
N PHE A 28 -12.48 7.42 -16.59
CA PHE A 28 -12.80 7.49 -15.16
C PHE A 28 -13.10 6.11 -14.59
N GLY A 29 -13.89 5.29 -15.28
CA GLY A 29 -14.22 3.92 -14.86
C GLY A 29 -12.98 3.04 -14.74
N VAL A 30 -12.07 3.09 -15.72
CA VAL A 30 -10.78 2.38 -15.67
C VAL A 30 -9.95 2.87 -14.47
N GLN A 31 -9.87 4.17 -14.27
CA GLN A 31 -9.15 4.74 -13.13
C GLN A 31 -9.83 4.46 -11.78
N MET A 32 -11.14 4.23 -11.71
CA MET A 32 -11.80 3.85 -10.45
C MET A 32 -11.77 2.35 -10.20
N SER A 33 -11.53 1.54 -11.23
CA SER A 33 -11.58 0.08 -11.12
C SER A 33 -10.64 -0.49 -10.05
N TYR A 34 -9.43 0.07 -9.91
CA TYR A 34 -8.46 -0.36 -8.90
C TYR A 34 -8.84 0.07 -7.47
N HIS A 35 -9.74 1.03 -7.31
CA HIS A 35 -10.32 1.38 -6.01
C HIS A 35 -11.62 0.64 -5.71
N LEU A 36 -12.34 0.19 -6.73
CA LEU A 36 -13.55 -0.62 -6.52
C LEU A 36 -13.19 -2.09 -6.25
N PHE A 37 -12.09 -2.56 -6.85
CA PHE A 37 -11.56 -3.91 -6.71
C PHE A 37 -10.07 -3.85 -6.38
N PRO A 38 -9.69 -3.40 -5.18
CA PRO A 38 -8.28 -3.28 -4.79
C PRO A 38 -7.55 -4.63 -4.70
N ASP A 39 -8.29 -5.73 -4.63
CA ASP A 39 -7.81 -7.08 -4.36
C ASP A 39 -7.99 -7.95 -5.62
N PRO A 40 -6.97 -8.68 -6.15
CA PRO A 40 -5.61 -8.90 -5.63
C PRO A 40 -4.50 -8.03 -6.25
N VAL A 41 -4.84 -7.08 -7.13
CA VAL A 41 -3.85 -6.37 -7.95
C VAL A 41 -2.88 -5.53 -7.10
N VAL A 42 -3.39 -4.84 -6.08
CA VAL A 42 -2.58 -3.94 -5.25
C VAL A 42 -1.66 -4.73 -4.34
N GLN A 43 -2.17 -5.81 -3.75
CA GLN A 43 -1.34 -6.74 -2.99
C GLN A 43 -0.27 -7.34 -3.90
N TRP A 44 -0.61 -7.86 -5.08
CA TRP A 44 0.36 -8.42 -6.00
C TRP A 44 1.47 -7.43 -6.39
N LEU A 45 1.12 -6.17 -6.65
CA LEU A 45 2.07 -5.14 -7.07
C LEU A 45 3.02 -4.70 -5.95
N TYR A 46 2.53 -4.64 -4.70
CA TYR A 46 3.25 -4.02 -3.58
C TYR A 46 3.70 -4.99 -2.49
N GLN A 47 3.28 -6.26 -2.55
CA GLN A 47 3.58 -7.27 -1.55
C GLN A 47 5.08 -7.39 -1.34
N TYR A 48 5.51 -7.41 -0.08
CA TYR A 48 6.88 -7.76 0.26
C TYR A 48 7.07 -9.27 0.16
N TRP A 49 8.12 -9.69 -0.54
CA TRP A 49 8.49 -11.09 -0.70
C TRP A 49 9.82 -11.35 -0.01
N ALA A 50 9.78 -12.19 1.03
CA ALA A 50 10.98 -12.66 1.72
C ALA A 50 11.18 -14.14 1.35
N GLN A 51 12.36 -14.49 0.84
CA GLN A 51 12.72 -15.88 0.50
C GLN A 51 11.75 -16.53 -0.51
N GLY A 52 11.19 -15.75 -1.44
CA GLY A 52 10.28 -16.25 -2.47
C GLY A 52 8.84 -16.51 -1.99
N GLN A 53 8.51 -16.13 -0.75
CA GLN A 53 7.16 -16.21 -0.19
C GLN A 53 6.65 -14.82 0.20
N PRO A 54 5.33 -14.57 0.15
CA PRO A 54 4.77 -13.32 0.62
C PRO A 54 5.03 -13.21 2.12
N ALA A 55 5.68 -12.13 2.53
CA ALA A 55 6.00 -11.90 3.92
C ALA A 55 4.70 -11.80 4.73
N PRO A 56 4.57 -12.57 5.82
CA PRO A 56 3.39 -12.52 6.65
C PRO A 56 3.24 -11.13 7.26
N PHE A 57 2.00 -10.73 7.52
CA PHE A 57 1.73 -9.52 8.27
C PHE A 57 1.90 -9.82 9.77
N PRO A 58 2.88 -9.22 10.45
CA PRO A 58 3.25 -9.69 11.79
C PRO A 58 2.19 -9.32 12.85
N PRO A 59 1.95 -10.18 13.86
CA PRO A 59 0.89 -9.97 14.85
C PRO A 59 1.01 -8.66 15.64
N GLN A 60 2.25 -8.21 15.90
CA GLN A 60 2.51 -6.95 16.59
C GLN A 60 2.01 -5.75 15.76
N LEU A 61 2.28 -5.76 14.46
CA LEU A 61 1.83 -4.70 13.56
C LEU A 61 0.32 -4.77 13.31
N GLN A 62 -0.25 -5.98 13.34
CA GLN A 62 -1.70 -6.15 13.32
C GLN A 62 -2.38 -5.53 14.54
N SER A 63 -1.83 -5.74 15.72
CA SER A 63 -2.36 -5.13 16.95
C SER A 63 -2.25 -3.60 16.88
N LEU A 64 -1.08 -3.09 16.52
CA LEU A 64 -0.84 -1.65 16.35
C LEU A 64 -1.79 -1.02 15.33
N PHE A 65 -2.01 -1.68 14.19
CA PHE A 65 -2.92 -1.22 13.16
C PHE A 65 -4.36 -1.14 13.67
N GLN A 66 -4.82 -2.14 14.44
CA GLN A 66 -6.15 -2.12 15.05
C GLN A 66 -6.28 -1.00 16.10
N GLU A 67 -5.24 -0.74 16.90
CA GLU A 67 -5.23 0.40 17.83
C GLU A 67 -5.37 1.73 17.07
N VAL A 68 -4.63 1.92 15.97
CA VAL A 68 -4.75 3.13 15.13
C VAL A 68 -6.17 3.28 14.57
N LEU A 69 -6.78 2.20 14.07
CA LEU A 69 -8.16 2.24 13.58
C LEU A 69 -9.16 2.64 14.69
N GLN A 70 -8.93 2.18 15.92
CA GLN A 70 -9.76 2.54 17.07
C GLN A 70 -9.57 4.01 17.46
N ASP A 71 -8.33 4.50 17.52
CA ASP A 71 -8.00 5.87 17.90
C ASP A 71 -8.59 6.91 16.94
N ILE A 72 -8.59 6.62 15.64
CA ILE A 72 -9.20 7.51 14.63
C ILE A 72 -10.73 7.31 14.51
N GLY A 73 -11.30 6.41 15.32
CA GLY A 73 -12.75 6.19 15.39
C GLY A 73 -13.34 5.55 14.14
N VAL A 74 -12.64 4.59 13.51
CA VAL A 74 -13.17 3.87 12.34
C VAL A 74 -14.43 3.09 12.72
N PRO A 75 -15.57 3.33 12.04
CA PRO A 75 -16.78 2.54 12.22
C PRO A 75 -16.58 1.04 11.94
N SER A 76 -17.26 0.18 12.71
CA SER A 76 -17.22 -1.28 12.53
C SER A 76 -17.70 -1.79 11.17
N GLY A 77 -18.47 -0.99 10.43
CA GLY A 77 -18.90 -1.28 9.06
C GLY A 77 -17.85 -1.00 7.98
N HIS A 78 -16.65 -0.53 8.36
CA HIS A 78 -15.55 -0.30 7.44
C HIS A 78 -14.56 -1.46 7.45
N CYS A 79 -14.20 -1.95 6.26
CA CYS A 79 -13.26 -3.04 6.11
C CYS A 79 -11.90 -2.51 5.65
N TYR A 80 -10.89 -2.63 6.51
CA TYR A 80 -9.49 -2.39 6.18
C TYR A 80 -8.68 -3.68 6.31
N LYS A 81 -7.87 -3.98 5.29
CA LYS A 81 -7.06 -5.18 5.21
C LYS A 81 -5.59 -4.80 5.11
N PRO A 82 -4.81 -4.92 6.20
CA PRO A 82 -3.40 -4.58 6.15
C PRO A 82 -2.59 -5.72 5.50
N PHE A 83 -1.49 -5.37 4.83
CA PHE A 83 -0.49 -6.32 4.32
C PHE A 83 0.91 -5.72 4.37
N THR A 84 1.93 -6.57 4.30
CA THR A 84 3.33 -6.11 4.31
C THR A 84 3.75 -5.67 2.91
N THR A 85 4.18 -4.42 2.75
CA THR A 85 4.71 -3.90 1.47
C THR A 85 6.23 -3.78 1.46
N PHE A 86 6.84 -3.91 0.28
CA PHE A 86 8.28 -3.66 0.07
C PHE A 86 8.61 -2.17 -0.04
N THR A 87 7.61 -1.30 -0.18
CA THR A 87 7.79 0.14 -0.35
C THR A 87 8.24 0.80 0.96
N PHE A 88 8.77 2.02 0.87
CA PHE A 88 9.21 2.79 2.05
C PHE A 88 8.09 3.61 2.72
N GLN A 89 6.99 3.82 2.01
CA GLN A 89 5.84 4.60 2.47
C GLN A 89 4.60 3.72 2.45
N PRO A 90 3.64 3.92 3.38
CA PRO A 90 2.37 3.21 3.31
C PRO A 90 1.67 3.45 1.96
N VAL A 91 1.09 2.39 1.42
CA VAL A 91 0.28 2.44 0.21
C VAL A 91 -1.14 2.01 0.54
N SER A 92 -2.13 2.59 -0.12
CA SER A 92 -3.53 2.21 0.10
C SER A 92 -4.32 2.27 -1.18
N ALA A 93 -5.29 1.38 -1.29
CA ALA A 93 -6.26 1.39 -2.36
C ALA A 93 -7.58 0.80 -1.85
N GLY A 94 -8.68 1.19 -2.47
CA GLY A 94 -9.98 0.66 -2.12
C GLY A 94 -10.89 1.67 -1.43
N PHE A 95 -12.13 1.24 -1.22
CA PHE A 95 -13.11 1.99 -0.44
C PHE A 95 -13.55 1.16 0.77
N PRO A 96 -13.28 1.60 2.00
CA PRO A 96 -13.55 0.81 3.20
C PRO A 96 -15.04 0.56 3.43
N ARG A 97 -15.91 1.38 2.83
CA ARG A 97 -17.38 1.27 2.87
C ARG A 97 -17.93 0.19 1.93
N LEU A 98 -17.14 -0.28 0.97
CA LEU A 98 -17.58 -1.28 0.01
C LEU A 98 -17.23 -2.69 0.53
N PRO A 99 -17.94 -3.73 0.07
CA PRO A 99 -17.67 -5.11 0.48
C PRO A 99 -16.23 -5.58 0.19
N ALA A 100 -15.59 -5.07 -0.87
CA ALA A 100 -14.20 -5.36 -1.18
C ALA A 100 -13.22 -4.78 -0.14
N GLY A 101 -13.64 -3.73 0.56
CA GLY A 101 -12.87 -3.01 1.56
C GLY A 101 -11.78 -2.11 0.97
N ALA A 102 -10.88 -1.68 1.84
CA ALA A 102 -9.64 -1.01 1.49
C ALA A 102 -8.45 -1.85 1.95
N VAL A 103 -7.41 -1.94 1.12
CA VAL A 103 -6.14 -2.57 1.48
C VAL A 103 -5.14 -1.49 1.87
N VAL A 104 -4.33 -1.79 2.89
CA VAL A 104 -3.29 -0.89 3.39
C VAL A 104 -1.97 -1.65 3.45
N GLY A 105 -1.06 -1.31 2.54
CA GLY A 105 0.30 -1.83 2.54
C GLY A 105 1.14 -1.06 3.54
N ILE A 106 1.62 -1.73 4.58
CA ILE A 106 2.47 -1.16 5.61
C ILE A 106 3.90 -1.69 5.42
N PRO A 107 4.91 -0.81 5.31
CA PRO A 107 6.29 -1.25 5.13
C PRO A 107 6.74 -2.16 6.27
N ALA A 108 7.47 -3.23 5.93
CA ALA A 108 8.07 -4.10 6.94
C ALA A 108 9.01 -3.35 7.92
N SER A 109 9.50 -2.17 7.51
CA SER A 109 10.36 -1.31 8.30
C SER A 109 9.71 -0.65 9.52
N PHE A 110 8.38 -0.61 9.58
CA PHE A 110 7.66 0.00 10.69
C PHE A 110 7.79 -0.82 11.97
N LEU A 111 8.04 -2.12 11.84
CA LEU A 111 8.43 -2.96 12.95
C LEU A 111 9.94 -2.87 13.13
N GLY A 112 10.35 -2.09 14.13
CA GLY A 112 11.76 -1.93 14.50
C GLY A 112 12.50 -3.26 14.71
N ASP A 113 11.81 -4.32 15.10
CA ASP A 113 12.42 -5.63 15.35
C ASP A 113 12.73 -6.45 14.08
N LEU A 114 11.97 -6.30 12.99
CA LEU A 114 12.24 -7.05 11.74
C LEU A 114 13.48 -6.55 11.00
N VAL A 115 13.79 -5.26 11.15
CA VAL A 115 14.95 -4.63 10.50
C VAL A 115 16.16 -4.49 11.45
N ILE A 116 16.00 -4.85 12.73
CA ILE A 116 17.07 -4.86 13.74
C ILE A 116 17.18 -6.27 14.34
N SER A 117 17.04 -7.29 13.48
CA SER A 117 17.37 -8.66 13.85
C SER A 117 18.87 -8.91 13.68
N PRO A 118 19.53 -9.66 14.58
CA PRO A 118 20.91 -10.12 14.38
C PRO A 118 21.13 -10.89 13.08
N ASP A 119 20.06 -11.44 12.50
CA ASP A 119 20.11 -12.21 11.25
C ASP A 119 20.23 -11.32 9.99
N HIS A 120 20.01 -10.02 10.13
CA HIS A 120 20.16 -9.04 9.04
C HIS A 120 21.29 -8.05 9.39
N PRO A 121 22.53 -8.29 8.92
CA PRO A 121 23.66 -7.45 9.26
C PRO A 121 23.49 -6.05 8.64
N ARG A 122 23.36 -5.03 9.49
CA ARG A 122 23.45 -3.63 9.04
C ARG A 122 24.91 -3.21 8.96
N VAL A 123 25.25 -2.47 7.91
CA VAL A 123 26.59 -1.95 7.68
C VAL A 123 26.54 -0.43 7.75
N ILE A 124 27.35 0.15 8.64
CA ILE A 124 27.53 1.60 8.78
C ILE A 124 29.02 1.88 8.56
N HIS A 125 29.34 2.76 7.60
CA HIS A 125 30.72 3.06 7.22
C HIS A 125 31.58 1.81 6.92
N GLY A 126 31.01 0.81 6.26
CA GLY A 126 31.72 -0.43 5.91
C GLY A 126 31.89 -1.41 7.08
N GLN A 127 31.46 -1.05 8.29
CA GLN A 127 31.52 -1.93 9.46
C GLN A 127 30.15 -2.52 9.77
N ARG A 128 30.12 -3.82 10.06
CA ARG A 128 28.90 -4.49 10.54
C ARG A 128 28.60 -4.02 11.96
N VAL A 129 27.35 -3.63 12.20
CA VAL A 129 26.87 -3.26 13.53
C VAL A 129 26.78 -4.52 14.38
N ASP A 130 27.52 -4.54 15.49
CA ASP A 130 27.33 -5.54 16.53
C ASP A 130 26.20 -5.12 17.46
N TRP A 131 25.01 -5.69 17.26
CA TRP A 131 23.82 -5.43 18.07
C TRP A 131 23.94 -5.88 19.53
N ARG A 132 24.92 -6.73 19.87
CA ARG A 132 25.16 -7.18 21.26
C ARG A 132 26.11 -6.24 22.01
N SER A 133 26.84 -5.38 21.29
CA SER A 133 27.71 -4.39 21.93
C SER A 133 26.90 -3.27 22.62
N PRO A 134 27.44 -2.60 23.65
CA PRO A 134 26.77 -1.44 24.27
C PRO A 134 26.44 -0.31 23.28
N ALA A 135 27.29 -0.11 22.27
CA ALA A 135 27.04 0.86 21.21
C ALA A 135 25.89 0.43 20.29
N GLY A 136 25.86 -0.84 19.88
CA GLY A 136 24.77 -1.41 19.08
C GLY A 136 23.44 -1.42 19.82
N ALA A 137 23.44 -1.70 21.13
CA ALA A 137 22.25 -1.61 21.97
C ALA A 137 21.70 -0.18 22.04
N ARG A 138 22.57 0.83 22.22
CA ARG A 138 22.17 2.25 22.20
C ARG A 138 21.64 2.68 20.83
N LEU A 139 22.28 2.23 19.75
CA LEU A 139 21.80 2.50 18.40
C LEU A 139 20.44 1.86 18.14
N ARG A 140 20.24 0.59 18.55
CA ARG A 140 18.93 -0.09 18.46
C ARG A 140 17.88 0.72 19.20
N ALA A 141 18.14 1.08 20.46
CA ALA A 141 17.20 1.88 21.25
C ALA A 141 16.87 3.23 20.59
N ALA A 142 17.84 3.90 19.97
CA ALA A 142 17.62 5.16 19.26
C ALA A 142 16.82 5.01 17.94
N LEU A 143 16.87 3.83 17.31
CA LEU A 143 16.14 3.53 16.08
C LEU A 143 14.75 2.93 16.33
N THR A 144 14.51 2.38 17.52
CA THR A 144 13.21 1.88 17.93
C THR A 144 12.31 3.05 18.33
N LEU A 145 11.31 3.33 17.51
CA LEU A 145 10.30 4.34 17.81
C LEU A 145 9.51 3.95 19.06
N SER A 146 9.12 4.95 19.87
CA SER A 146 8.15 4.77 20.94
C SER A 146 6.80 4.29 20.39
N HIS A 147 5.96 3.68 21.22
CA HIS A 147 4.64 3.15 20.81
C HIS A 147 3.78 4.19 20.06
N GLU A 148 3.62 5.38 20.64
CA GLU A 148 2.85 6.46 19.99
C GLU A 148 3.50 6.94 18.69
N ALA A 149 4.84 6.95 18.62
CA ALA A 149 5.53 7.30 17.38
C ALA A 149 5.37 6.21 16.29
N GLN A 150 5.24 4.94 16.67
CA GLN A 150 4.92 3.86 15.72
C GLN A 150 3.49 3.97 15.19
N LYS A 151 2.54 4.42 16.02
CA LYS A 151 1.15 4.67 15.60
C LYS A 151 1.02 5.86 14.67
N PHE A 152 1.87 6.88 14.86
CA PHE A 152 1.86 8.11 14.06
C PHE A 152 2.56 7.97 12.69
N ALA A 153 3.64 7.18 12.62
CA ALA A 153 4.42 6.96 11.40
C ALA A 153 3.56 6.35 10.28
#